data_AF-A0A2P7TVH4-F1
#
_entry.id   AF-A0A2P7TVH4-F1
#
_cell.length_a   1.000
_cell.length_b   1.000
_cell.length_c   1.000
_cell.angle_alpha   90.00
_cell.angle_beta   90.00
_cell.angle_gamma   90.00
#
_symmetry.space_group_name_H-M   'P 1'
#
loop_
_entity.id
_entity.type
_entity.pdbx_description
1 polymer ?
#
loop_
_entity_poly.entity_id
_entity_poly.type
_entity_poly.pdbx_seq_one_letter_code
_entity_poly.pdbx_strand_id
1 'polypeptide(L)'
;MKLKVGDWELDNKTLFRIEWRKTFPKVILHEKFENKVKWTLRILAAIGIGTSLIALPPLYSLLLSIGLLLVEQFFEKILFEYTVFTVQPFPDFEIEYNQWLTNGYLFPNPEYKGKYELFNHFGPAYKTKEFATNFFTYLKSWNQDNDDDKDNNICLSFVLEDDKSYTTYLYANPKRKRLDTMFNEYRENTKYEIHGKNQQSLVMQMIYWKNLELLDTSHFPKFLQDQPDKGKFYILPFYMNNGRPIPIEELKISKYQYQLKHRKDLTKNDIEFHYR
;
A
#
# COMPACT_ATOMS: atom_id res chain seq x y z
N MET A 1 11.07 -0.56 -18.95
CA MET A 1 10.97 -1.79 -19.77
C MET A 1 10.40 -2.86 -18.85
N LYS A 2 9.36 -3.60 -19.26
CA LYS A 2 8.75 -4.64 -18.43
C LYS A 2 9.35 -5.97 -18.87
N LEU A 3 10.00 -6.71 -17.97
CA LEU A 3 10.44 -8.07 -18.25
C LEU A 3 9.30 -9.00 -17.83
N LYS A 4 8.66 -9.64 -18.80
CA LYS A 4 7.62 -10.63 -18.56
C LYS A 4 8.28 -11.98 -18.34
N VAL A 5 8.13 -12.55 -17.15
CA VAL A 5 8.51 -13.94 -16.85
C VAL A 5 7.26 -14.64 -16.35
N GLY A 6 6.58 -15.37 -17.24
CA GLY A 6 5.26 -15.95 -16.98
C GLY A 6 4.15 -14.88 -16.84
N ASP A 7 3.20 -15.11 -15.94
CA ASP A 7 2.09 -14.18 -15.65
C ASP A 7 2.46 -13.04 -14.70
N TRP A 8 3.73 -12.97 -14.28
CA TRP A 8 4.23 -11.93 -13.40
C TRP A 8 4.83 -10.79 -14.22
N GLU A 9 4.21 -9.61 -14.15
CA GLU A 9 4.80 -8.37 -14.68
C GLU A 9 5.78 -7.80 -13.65
N LEU A 10 7.08 -8.03 -13.87
CA LEU A 10 8.14 -7.32 -13.14
C LEU A 10 8.47 -6.02 -13.89
N ASP A 11 8.16 -4.88 -13.27
CA ASP A 11 8.61 -3.57 -13.75
C ASP A 11 10.15 -3.47 -13.54
N ASN A 12 10.96 -3.23 -14.57
CA ASN A 12 12.43 -3.13 -14.41
C ASN A 12 12.85 -2.05 -13.42
N LYS A 13 11.97 -1.11 -13.07
CA LYS A 13 12.18 -0.12 -12.00
C LYS A 13 12.45 -0.76 -10.62
N THR A 14 12.01 -1.99 -10.37
CA THR A 14 12.31 -2.72 -9.13
C THR A 14 13.68 -3.40 -9.16
N LEU A 15 14.25 -3.63 -10.34
CA LEU A 15 15.55 -4.28 -10.51
C LEU A 15 16.70 -3.28 -10.64
N PHE A 16 16.41 -2.14 -11.27
CA PHE A 16 17.36 -1.06 -11.53
C PHE A 16 16.62 0.28 -11.49
N ARG A 17 17.04 1.18 -10.59
CA ARG A 17 16.55 2.56 -10.56
C ARG A 17 17.68 3.54 -10.30
N ILE A 18 17.57 4.72 -10.90
CA ILE A 18 18.48 5.84 -10.64
C ILE A 18 17.70 6.84 -9.79
N GLU A 19 18.16 7.08 -8.57
CA GLU A 19 17.59 8.08 -7.67
C GLU A 19 18.58 9.24 -7.46
N TRP A 20 18.09 10.46 -7.61
CA TRP A 20 18.84 11.65 -7.24
C TRP A 20 18.82 11.83 -5.72
N ARG A 21 19.96 11.59 -5.06
CA ARG A 21 20.14 11.92 -3.63
C ARG A 21 21.19 13.01 -3.48
N LYS A 22 20.76 14.19 -3.03
CA LYS A 22 21.59 15.39 -2.86
C LYS A 22 22.24 15.84 -4.17
N THR A 23 23.55 15.64 -4.34
CA THR A 23 24.36 16.22 -5.43
C THR A 23 24.69 15.25 -6.56
N PHE A 24 24.51 13.94 -6.39
CA PHE A 24 24.85 12.94 -7.42
C PHE A 24 23.77 11.86 -7.56
N PRO A 25 23.51 11.35 -8.78
CA PRO A 25 22.62 10.22 -8.97
C PRO A 25 23.22 8.96 -8.34
N LYS A 26 22.43 8.22 -7.56
CA LYS A 26 22.78 6.89 -7.06
C LYS A 26 22.08 5.82 -7.88
N VAL A 27 22.83 4.79 -8.23
CA VAL A 27 22.29 3.60 -8.89
C VAL A 27 21.87 2.63 -7.81
N ILE A 28 20.60 2.26 -7.80
CA ILE A 28 20.03 1.29 -6.89
C ILE A 28 19.72 0.03 -7.69
N LEU A 29 20.16 -1.10 -7.17
CA LEU A 29 20.18 -2.33 -7.92
C LEU A 29 19.81 -3.52 -7.02
N HIS A 30 18.96 -4.42 -7.51
CA HIS A 30 18.50 -5.56 -6.70
C HIS A 30 19.66 -6.52 -6.37
N GLU A 31 19.71 -7.07 -5.16
CA GLU A 31 20.82 -7.91 -4.66
C GLU A 31 21.15 -9.11 -5.56
N LYS A 32 20.17 -9.61 -6.32
CA LYS A 32 20.34 -10.68 -7.32
C LYS A 32 21.48 -10.41 -8.32
N PHE A 33 21.81 -9.15 -8.62
CA PHE A 33 22.93 -8.84 -9.51
C PHE A 33 24.22 -8.43 -8.78
N GLU A 34 24.24 -8.46 -7.43
CA GLU A 34 25.43 -8.16 -6.62
C GLU A 34 26.62 -9.02 -7.03
N ASN A 35 26.42 -10.33 -7.19
CA ASN A 35 27.48 -11.24 -7.63
C ASN A 35 27.99 -10.91 -9.04
N LYS A 36 27.11 -10.48 -9.95
CA LYS A 36 27.51 -10.10 -11.32
C LYS A 36 28.35 -8.82 -11.31
N VAL A 37 27.95 -7.83 -10.51
CA VAL A 37 28.71 -6.59 -10.32
C VAL A 37 30.08 -6.87 -9.71
N LYS A 38 30.14 -7.67 -8.63
CA LYS A 38 31.39 -8.04 -7.97
C LYS A 38 32.36 -8.79 -8.92
N TRP A 39 31.86 -9.71 -9.72
CA TRP A 39 32.69 -10.40 -10.72
C TRP A 39 33.16 -9.46 -11.85
N THR A 40 32.32 -8.53 -12.28
CA THR A 40 32.71 -7.52 -13.29
C THR A 40 33.87 -6.66 -12.76
N LEU A 41 33.80 -6.21 -11.51
CA LEU A 41 34.90 -5.48 -10.86
C LEU A 41 36.19 -6.31 -10.76
N ARG A 42 36.09 -7.60 -10.41
CA ARG A 42 37.26 -8.50 -10.37
C ARG A 42 37.91 -8.69 -11.74
N ILE A 43 37.09 -8.83 -12.79
CA ILE A 43 37.58 -8.93 -14.17
C ILE A 43 38.26 -7.63 -14.60
N LEU A 44 37.68 -6.47 -14.28
CA LEU A 44 38.28 -5.17 -14.56
C LEU A 44 39.62 -4.99 -13.84
N ALA A 45 39.71 -5.40 -12.58
CA ALA A 45 40.97 -5.39 -11.84
C ALA A 45 42.01 -6.31 -12.49
N ALA A 46 41.61 -7.52 -12.92
CA ALA A 46 42.49 -8.44 -13.62
C ALA A 46 42.98 -7.87 -14.97
N ILE A 47 42.11 -7.18 -15.72
CA ILE A 47 42.49 -6.46 -16.94
C ILE A 47 43.50 -5.36 -16.60
N GLY A 48 43.24 -4.55 -15.56
CA GLY A 48 44.17 -3.52 -15.10
C GLY A 48 45.56 -4.07 -14.79
N ILE A 49 45.63 -5.17 -14.03
CA ILE A 49 46.89 -5.88 -13.72
C ILE A 49 47.54 -6.44 -14.99
N GLY A 50 46.77 -7.06 -15.89
CA GLY A 50 47.30 -7.59 -17.14
C GLY A 50 47.88 -6.49 -18.04
N THR A 51 47.22 -5.34 -18.10
CA THR A 51 47.67 -4.19 -18.90
C THR A 51 48.89 -3.50 -18.31
N SER A 52 49.13 -3.57 -17.00
CA SER A 52 50.35 -3.00 -16.40
C SER A 52 51.61 -3.77 -16.77
N LEU A 53 51.48 -5.04 -17.16
CA LEU A 53 52.58 -5.87 -17.67
C LEU A 53 52.90 -5.59 -19.15
N ILE A 54 52.06 -4.83 -19.85
CA ILE A 54 52.23 -4.49 -21.26
C ILE A 54 52.77 -3.05 -21.35
N ALA A 55 53.86 -2.85 -22.10
CA ALA A 55 54.43 -1.53 -22.33
C ALA A 55 53.53 -0.70 -23.27
N LEU A 56 52.50 -0.06 -22.71
CA LEU A 56 51.64 0.88 -23.40
C LEU A 56 52.30 2.27 -23.47
N PRO A 57 52.13 3.03 -24.58
CA PRO A 57 52.56 4.41 -24.61
C PRO A 57 51.89 5.25 -23.51
N PRO A 58 52.58 6.28 -22.95
CA PRO A 58 52.13 6.99 -21.75
C PRO A 58 50.71 7.58 -21.82
N LEU A 59 50.32 8.08 -23.00
CA LEU A 59 48.99 8.64 -23.20
C LEU A 59 47.88 7.59 -23.04
N TYR A 60 48.10 6.38 -23.59
CA TYR A 60 47.13 5.29 -23.53
C TYR A 60 47.05 4.68 -22.13
N SER A 61 48.18 4.58 -21.40
CA SER A 61 48.16 4.09 -20.02
C SER A 61 47.45 5.04 -19.06
N LEU A 62 47.59 6.36 -19.28
CA LEU A 62 46.86 7.38 -18.52
C LEU A 62 45.35 7.29 -18.78
N LEU A 63 44.94 7.24 -20.07
CA LEU A 63 43.53 7.12 -20.44
C LEU A 63 42.88 5.85 -19.90
N LEU A 64 43.60 4.72 -19.95
CA LEU A 64 43.13 3.46 -19.39
C LEU A 64 42.95 3.53 -17.88
N SER A 65 43.93 4.08 -17.16
CA SER A 65 43.86 4.25 -15.70
C SER A 65 42.70 5.15 -15.28
N ILE A 66 42.50 6.27 -15.97
CA ILE A 66 41.34 7.16 -15.74
C ILE A 66 40.04 6.41 -16.01
N GLY A 67 39.95 5.66 -17.10
CA GLY A 67 38.78 4.86 -17.44
C GLY A 67 38.45 3.82 -16.37
N LEU A 68 39.44 3.05 -15.92
CA LEU A 68 39.27 2.05 -14.85
C LEU A 68 38.82 2.70 -13.54
N LEU A 69 39.43 3.82 -13.16
CA LEU A 69 39.07 4.57 -11.95
C LEU A 69 37.63 5.11 -12.01
N LEU A 70 37.20 5.63 -13.16
CA LEU A 70 35.82 6.09 -13.34
C LEU A 70 34.81 4.94 -13.24
N VAL A 71 35.14 3.78 -13.79
CA VAL A 71 34.29 2.59 -13.73
C VAL A 71 34.22 2.06 -12.29
N GLU A 72 35.33 2.00 -11.58
CA GLU A 72 35.37 1.59 -10.17
C GLU A 72 34.54 2.53 -9.29
N GLN A 73 34.74 3.85 -9.40
CA GLN A 73 33.93 4.84 -8.68
C GLN A 73 32.43 4.75 -9.00
N PHE A 74 32.07 4.36 -10.23
CA PHE A 74 30.68 4.15 -10.60
C PHE A 74 30.08 2.94 -9.86
N PHE A 75 30.79 1.82 -9.83
CA PHE A 75 30.33 0.60 -9.18
C PHE A 75 30.32 0.71 -7.65
N GLU A 76 31.25 1.42 -7.02
CA GLU A 76 31.24 1.70 -5.58
C GLU A 76 30.00 2.49 -5.15
N LYS A 77 29.45 3.32 -6.04
CA LYS A 77 28.24 4.11 -5.77
C LYS A 77 26.94 3.31 -5.93
N ILE A 78 27.01 2.05 -6.34
CA ILE A 78 25.84 1.18 -6.45
C ILE A 78 25.37 0.77 -5.06
N LEU A 79 24.11 1.06 -4.75
CA LEU A 79 23.43 0.57 -3.56
C LEU A 79 22.66 -0.69 -3.92
N PHE A 80 22.91 -1.78 -3.19
CA PHE A 80 22.16 -3.00 -3.38
C PHE A 80 20.88 -2.98 -2.55
N GLU A 81 19.78 -3.48 -3.09
CA GLU A 81 18.52 -3.60 -2.36
C GLU A 81 18.09 -5.05 -2.18
N TYR A 82 17.65 -5.39 -0.97
CA TYR A 82 16.97 -6.63 -0.66
C TYR A 82 15.50 -6.35 -0.36
N THR A 83 14.61 -7.23 -0.79
CA THR A 83 13.17 -7.08 -0.59
C THR A 83 12.72 -7.83 0.65
N VAL A 84 12.04 -7.13 1.56
CA VAL A 84 11.31 -7.75 2.66
C VAL A 84 9.84 -7.70 2.32
N PHE A 85 9.24 -8.89 2.24
CA PHE A 85 7.84 -9.05 1.93
C PHE A 85 7.05 -9.35 3.20
N THR A 86 5.99 -8.59 3.42
CA THR A 86 5.01 -8.91 4.45
C THR A 86 3.67 -9.21 3.80
N VAL A 87 3.02 -10.24 4.32
CA VAL A 87 1.70 -10.68 3.89
C VAL A 87 0.73 -10.39 5.01
N GLN A 88 -0.26 -9.55 4.73
CA GLN A 88 -1.38 -9.42 5.64
C GLN A 88 -2.08 -10.79 5.77
N PRO A 89 -2.40 -11.24 6.99
CA PRO A 89 -3.14 -12.48 7.18
C PRO A 89 -4.39 -12.52 6.31
N PHE A 90 -4.59 -13.63 5.62
CA PHE A 90 -5.83 -13.89 4.91
C PHE A 90 -6.97 -14.15 5.91
N PRO A 91 -8.23 -13.89 5.54
CA PRO A 91 -9.38 -14.30 6.32
C PRO A 91 -9.38 -15.83 6.47
N ASP A 92 -9.86 -16.30 7.60
CA ASP A 92 -10.08 -17.71 7.92
C ASP A 92 -11.44 -18.23 7.41
N PHE A 93 -12.15 -17.42 6.62
CA PHE A 93 -13.43 -17.74 5.99
C PHE A 93 -13.38 -17.45 4.49
N GLU A 94 -14.30 -18.06 3.74
CA GLU A 94 -14.39 -17.88 2.29
C GLU A 94 -14.95 -16.49 1.93
N ILE A 95 -14.25 -15.78 1.04
CA ILE A 95 -14.71 -14.48 0.52
C ILE A 95 -15.68 -14.71 -0.63
N GLU A 96 -16.97 -14.63 -0.32
CA GLU A 96 -18.04 -14.61 -1.31
C GLU A 96 -18.34 -13.17 -1.78
N TYR A 97 -17.92 -12.83 -3.01
CA TYR A 97 -18.07 -11.49 -3.57
C TYR A 97 -19.53 -10.99 -3.70
N ASN A 98 -20.50 -11.91 -3.70
CA ASN A 98 -21.91 -11.57 -3.82
C ASN A 98 -22.57 -11.24 -2.46
N GLN A 99 -21.85 -11.36 -1.34
CA GLN A 99 -22.40 -11.10 0.00
C GLN A 99 -22.57 -9.61 0.24
N TRP A 100 -21.65 -8.74 -0.20
CA TRP A 100 -21.79 -7.29 -0.07
C TRP A 100 -22.81 -6.75 -1.06
N LEU A 101 -23.99 -6.39 -0.54
CA LEU A 101 -25.12 -5.95 -1.34
C LEU A 101 -25.17 -4.43 -1.53
N THR A 102 -25.06 -3.69 -0.42
CA THR A 102 -25.18 -2.23 -0.38
C THR A 102 -24.43 -1.67 0.84
N ASN A 103 -24.61 -0.39 1.16
CA ASN A 103 -24.16 0.21 2.41
C ASN A 103 -25.35 0.58 3.30
N GLY A 104 -25.21 0.33 4.59
CA GLY A 104 -26.13 0.79 5.64
C GLY A 104 -25.69 2.13 6.24
N TYR A 105 -26.68 2.88 6.71
CA TYR A 105 -26.49 4.21 7.31
C TYR A 105 -27.41 4.34 8.51
N LEU A 106 -26.90 4.87 9.63
CA LEU A 106 -27.72 5.31 10.76
C LEU A 106 -27.35 6.73 11.13
N PHE A 107 -28.35 7.59 11.21
CA PHE A 107 -28.19 8.99 11.57
C PHE A 107 -28.79 9.22 12.96
N PRO A 108 -28.10 9.96 13.84
CA PRO A 108 -28.70 10.47 15.06
C PRO A 108 -29.99 11.25 14.77
N ASN A 109 -30.97 11.13 15.65
CA ASN A 109 -32.14 12.01 15.59
C ASN A 109 -31.68 13.48 15.76
N PRO A 110 -32.03 14.38 14.83
CA PRO A 110 -31.66 15.79 14.90
C PRO A 110 -31.96 16.47 16.24
N GLU A 111 -33.05 16.09 16.92
CA GLU A 111 -33.46 16.67 18.21
C GLU A 111 -32.49 16.38 19.36
N TYR A 112 -31.70 15.31 19.22
CA TYR A 112 -30.70 14.88 20.19
C TYR A 112 -29.27 15.25 19.76
N LYS A 113 -29.08 15.71 18.53
CA LYS A 113 -27.79 16.15 17.98
C LYS A 113 -27.35 17.41 18.75
N GLY A 114 -26.26 17.30 19.52
CA GLY A 114 -25.73 18.37 20.38
C GLY A 114 -26.11 18.30 21.86
N LYS A 115 -27.06 17.42 22.24
CA LYS A 115 -27.35 17.09 23.66
C LYS A 115 -26.57 15.87 24.15
N TYR A 116 -26.32 14.94 23.23
CA TYR A 116 -25.58 13.70 23.47
C TYR A 116 -24.51 13.54 22.40
N GLU A 117 -23.43 12.82 22.72
CA GLU A 117 -22.38 12.45 21.76
C GLU A 117 -22.87 11.34 20.82
N LEU A 118 -23.80 11.69 19.94
CA LEU A 118 -24.33 10.82 18.90
C LEU A 118 -23.59 11.07 17.59
N PHE A 119 -23.13 10.00 16.97
CA PHE A 119 -22.37 10.05 15.73
C PHE A 119 -23.08 9.26 14.63
N ASN A 120 -22.78 9.61 13.38
CA ASN A 120 -23.27 8.86 12.22
C ASN A 120 -22.66 7.46 12.22
N HIS A 121 -23.43 6.49 11.71
CA HIS A 121 -22.93 5.14 11.46
C HIS A 121 -23.00 4.86 9.97
N PHE A 122 -21.97 4.18 9.47
CA PHE A 122 -21.84 3.78 8.08
C PHE A 122 -21.31 2.35 8.02
N GLY A 123 -21.60 1.60 6.97
CA GLY A 123 -20.83 0.40 6.67
C GLY A 123 -21.50 -0.52 5.67
N PRO A 124 -20.80 -1.57 5.23
CA PRO A 124 -21.32 -2.51 4.26
C PRO A 124 -22.48 -3.34 4.83
N ALA A 125 -23.49 -3.56 4.00
CA ALA A 125 -24.63 -4.42 4.27
C ALA A 125 -24.50 -5.72 3.48
N TYR A 126 -24.48 -6.82 4.24
CA TYR A 126 -24.27 -8.16 3.71
C TYR A 126 -25.57 -8.97 3.63
N LYS A 127 -25.59 -10.02 2.81
CA LYS A 127 -26.73 -10.96 2.75
C LYS A 127 -27.00 -11.65 4.08
N THR A 128 -25.96 -12.10 4.76
CA THR A 128 -26.08 -12.91 5.98
C THR A 128 -25.41 -12.24 7.17
N LYS A 129 -25.95 -12.48 8.37
CA LYS A 129 -25.35 -12.00 9.63
C LYS A 129 -23.98 -12.63 9.86
N GLU A 130 -23.84 -13.93 9.57
CA GLU A 130 -22.59 -14.68 9.75
C GLU A 130 -21.44 -14.09 8.93
N PHE A 131 -21.65 -13.89 7.63
CA PHE A 131 -20.63 -13.27 6.78
C PHE A 131 -20.28 -11.86 7.24
N ALA A 132 -21.30 -11.07 7.61
CA ALA A 132 -21.12 -9.71 8.13
C ALA A 132 -20.23 -9.70 9.38
N THR A 133 -20.49 -10.62 10.32
CA THR A 133 -19.71 -10.80 11.54
C THR A 133 -18.28 -11.24 11.24
N ASN A 134 -18.08 -12.27 10.42
CA ASN A 134 -16.74 -12.79 10.10
C ASN A 134 -15.89 -11.72 9.39
N PHE A 135 -16.47 -11.03 8.40
CA PHE A 135 -15.78 -9.97 7.69
C PHE A 135 -15.37 -8.81 8.61
N PHE A 136 -16.26 -8.36 9.51
CA PHE A 136 -15.92 -7.25 10.40
C PHE A 136 -14.97 -7.65 11.53
N THR A 137 -15.02 -8.89 12.01
CA THR A 137 -13.98 -9.41 12.91
C THR A 137 -12.62 -9.39 12.21
N TYR A 138 -12.56 -9.83 10.95
CA TYR A 138 -11.35 -9.70 10.14
C TYR A 138 -10.93 -8.24 9.93
N LEU A 139 -11.87 -7.33 9.67
CA LEU A 139 -11.61 -5.89 9.55
C LEU A 139 -11.01 -5.30 10.84
N LYS A 140 -11.57 -5.67 12.00
CA LYS A 140 -11.06 -5.25 13.33
C LYS A 140 -9.64 -5.71 13.56
N SER A 141 -9.25 -6.89 13.09
CA SER A 141 -7.88 -7.39 13.21
C SER A 141 -6.85 -6.47 12.53
N TRP A 142 -7.24 -5.71 11.50
CA TRP A 142 -6.36 -4.74 10.85
C TRP A 142 -6.04 -3.56 11.76
N ASN A 143 -6.94 -3.27 12.72
CA ASN A 143 -6.76 -2.30 13.79
C ASN A 143 -6.36 -2.97 15.12
N GLN A 144 -5.74 -4.16 15.08
CA GLN A 144 -5.27 -4.87 16.29
C GLN A 144 -6.40 -5.16 17.28
N ASP A 145 -7.57 -5.47 16.75
CA ASP A 145 -8.80 -5.75 17.51
C ASP A 145 -9.28 -4.58 18.39
N ASN A 146 -8.77 -3.37 18.13
CA ASN A 146 -9.20 -2.15 18.80
C ASN A 146 -10.44 -1.55 18.11
N ASP A 147 -11.41 -1.14 18.91
CA ASP A 147 -12.65 -0.47 18.46
C ASP A 147 -12.43 1.01 18.11
N ASP A 148 -11.22 1.55 18.31
CA ASP A 148 -10.88 2.96 18.08
C ASP A 148 -9.77 3.11 17.04
N ASP A 149 -10.14 3.41 15.78
CA ASP A 149 -9.19 3.54 14.67
C ASP A 149 -8.72 5.00 14.49
N LYS A 150 -8.01 5.50 15.50
CA LYS A 150 -7.40 6.85 15.51
C LYS A 150 -6.23 7.00 14.54
N ASP A 151 -5.46 5.93 14.36
CA ASP A 151 -4.28 5.91 13.50
C ASP A 151 -4.61 5.64 12.02
N ASN A 152 -5.90 5.48 11.69
CA ASN A 152 -6.39 5.19 10.35
C ASN A 152 -5.75 3.91 9.77
N ASN A 153 -5.69 2.84 10.57
CA ASN A 153 -5.25 1.51 10.18
C ASN A 153 -6.21 0.85 9.18
N ILE A 154 -7.49 1.24 9.19
CA ILE A 154 -8.49 0.80 8.21
C ILE A 154 -8.80 1.97 7.28
N CYS A 155 -8.43 1.88 6.00
CA CYS A 155 -8.80 2.88 5.02
C CYS A 155 -10.25 2.68 4.57
N LEU A 156 -11.03 3.74 4.66
CA LEU A 156 -12.34 3.88 4.03
C LEU A 156 -12.25 4.97 2.95
N SER A 157 -12.59 4.62 1.72
CA SER A 157 -12.54 5.56 0.60
C SER A 157 -13.79 5.46 -0.25
N PHE A 158 -14.25 6.61 -0.72
CA PHE A 158 -15.37 6.77 -1.63
C PHE A 158 -14.87 7.42 -2.92
N VAL A 159 -15.11 6.75 -4.05
CA VAL A 159 -14.82 7.31 -5.37
C VAL A 159 -16.13 7.58 -6.07
N LEU A 160 -16.40 8.85 -6.38
CA LEU A 160 -17.52 9.25 -7.22
C LEU A 160 -17.17 8.92 -8.67
N GLU A 161 -17.94 8.02 -9.27
CA GLU A 161 -17.75 7.57 -10.66
C GLU A 161 -18.47 8.49 -11.64
N ASP A 162 -18.08 8.41 -12.92
CA ASP A 162 -18.65 9.26 -13.97
C ASP A 162 -20.09 8.87 -14.39
N ASP A 163 -20.54 7.66 -14.02
CA ASP A 163 -21.80 7.03 -14.45
C ASP A 163 -22.91 7.12 -13.40
N LYS A 164 -22.89 8.16 -12.55
CA LYS A 164 -23.83 8.31 -11.41
C LYS A 164 -23.79 7.10 -10.46
N SER A 165 -22.63 6.51 -10.29
CA SER A 165 -22.37 5.53 -9.24
C SER A 165 -21.26 6.04 -8.31
N TYR A 166 -21.05 5.34 -7.21
CA TYR A 166 -19.90 5.53 -6.35
C TYR A 166 -19.36 4.18 -5.92
N THR A 167 -18.04 4.10 -5.77
CA THR A 167 -17.37 2.90 -5.30
C THR A 167 -16.89 3.12 -3.87
N THR A 168 -17.26 2.20 -2.98
CA THR A 168 -16.78 2.16 -1.59
C THR A 168 -15.61 1.19 -1.51
N TYR A 169 -14.50 1.61 -0.91
CA TYR A 169 -13.31 0.78 -0.69
C TYR A 169 -13.03 0.61 0.80
N LEU A 170 -12.63 -0.61 1.18
CA LEU A 170 -12.14 -0.98 2.50
C LEU A 170 -10.84 -1.78 2.33
N TYR A 171 -9.76 -1.31 2.96
CA TYR A 171 -8.47 -2.00 2.95
C TYR A 171 -7.61 -1.58 4.15
N ALA A 172 -6.63 -2.39 4.52
CA ALA A 172 -5.69 -2.02 5.56
C ALA A 172 -4.77 -0.89 5.07
N ASN A 173 -4.48 0.11 5.90
CA ASN A 173 -3.61 1.20 5.50
C ASN A 173 -2.19 0.68 5.23
N PRO A 174 -1.64 0.86 4.02
CA PRO A 174 -0.29 0.40 3.68
C PRO A 174 0.81 1.20 4.39
N LYS A 175 0.45 2.33 5.02
CA LYS A 175 1.35 3.21 5.79
C LYS A 175 1.08 3.15 7.30
N ARG A 176 0.41 2.10 7.79
CA ARG A 176 0.16 1.92 9.24
C ARG A 176 1.47 1.79 10.01
N LYS A 177 1.58 2.47 11.16
CA LYS A 177 2.79 2.56 11.99
C LYS A 177 3.42 1.19 12.32
N ARG A 178 2.59 0.16 12.53
CA ARG A 178 3.06 -1.20 12.85
C ARG A 178 3.91 -1.81 11.73
N LEU A 179 3.65 -1.47 10.47
CA LEU A 179 4.48 -1.93 9.35
C LEU A 179 5.88 -1.35 9.48
N ASP A 180 6.01 -0.06 9.80
CA ASP A 180 7.32 0.58 10.00
C ASP A 180 8.07 -0.08 11.16
N THR A 181 7.40 -0.36 12.28
CA THR A 181 8.00 -1.10 13.41
C THR A 181 8.53 -2.45 12.97
N MET A 182 7.71 -3.27 12.31
CA MET A 182 8.09 -4.61 11.86
C MET A 182 9.24 -4.58 10.84
N PHE A 183 9.22 -3.64 9.90
CA PHE A 183 10.28 -3.47 8.91
C PHE A 183 11.58 -2.97 9.55
N ASN A 184 11.51 -2.12 10.57
CA ASN A 184 12.68 -1.64 11.31
C ASN A 184 13.27 -2.74 12.19
N GLU A 185 12.45 -3.51 12.90
CA GLU A 185 12.90 -4.67 13.69
C GLU A 185 13.64 -5.69 12.81
N TYR A 186 13.11 -5.99 11.62
CA TYR A 186 13.79 -6.88 10.67
C TYR A 186 15.15 -6.31 10.22
N ARG A 187 15.19 -5.00 9.93
CA ARG A 187 16.41 -4.29 9.52
C ARG A 187 17.48 -4.34 10.61
N GLU A 188 17.10 -4.06 11.86
CA GLU A 188 18.01 -4.05 13.01
C GLU A 188 18.57 -5.44 13.33
N ASN A 189 17.76 -6.49 13.12
CA ASN A 189 18.17 -7.87 13.35
C ASN A 189 19.07 -8.41 12.24
N THR A 190 18.82 -8.07 10.98
CA THR A 190 19.62 -8.56 9.85
C THR A 190 20.92 -7.79 9.63
N LYS A 191 20.95 -6.50 9.95
CA LYS A 191 22.11 -5.60 9.81
C LYS A 191 22.75 -5.61 8.42
N TYR A 192 22.00 -5.92 7.36
CA TYR A 192 22.52 -5.94 5.99
C TYR A 192 22.99 -4.57 5.47
N GLU A 193 22.62 -3.48 6.14
CA GLU A 193 23.19 -2.15 5.88
C GLU A 193 24.70 -2.10 6.09
N ILE A 194 25.25 -2.89 7.03
CA ILE A 194 26.71 -3.03 7.23
C ILE A 194 27.38 -3.60 5.97
N HIS A 195 26.64 -4.36 5.16
CA HIS A 195 27.09 -4.92 3.90
C HIS A 195 26.73 -4.06 2.68
N GLY A 196 26.33 -2.80 2.90
CA GLY A 196 25.96 -1.86 1.84
C GLY A 196 24.62 -2.16 1.18
N LYS A 197 23.73 -2.92 1.84
CA LYS A 197 22.40 -3.24 1.33
C LYS A 197 21.30 -2.42 2.01
N ASN A 198 20.41 -1.87 1.22
CA ASN A 198 19.20 -1.18 1.68
C ASN A 198 17.99 -2.11 1.65
N GLN A 199 17.08 -1.91 2.59
CA GLN A 199 15.82 -2.63 2.62
C GLN A 199 14.77 -1.97 1.71
N GLN A 200 14.18 -2.76 0.82
CA GLN A 200 12.94 -2.43 0.14
C GLN A 200 11.77 -3.13 0.84
N SER A 201 10.84 -2.35 1.38
CA SER A 201 9.65 -2.87 2.06
C SER A 201 8.51 -3.08 1.07
N LEU A 202 7.94 -4.28 1.03
CA LEU A 202 6.79 -4.64 0.19
C LEU A 202 5.68 -5.24 1.05
N VAL A 203 4.44 -4.79 0.83
CA VAL A 203 3.24 -5.21 1.56
C VAL A 203 2.27 -5.83 0.56
N MET A 204 1.86 -7.07 0.82
CA MET A 204 0.72 -7.70 0.16
C MET A 204 -0.49 -7.67 1.09
N GLN A 205 -1.59 -7.15 0.57
CA GLN A 205 -2.84 -6.99 1.30
C GLN A 205 -4.03 -7.12 0.36
N MET A 206 -5.18 -7.46 0.93
CA MET A 206 -6.43 -7.48 0.20
C MET A 206 -7.11 -6.12 0.24
N ILE A 207 -7.79 -5.81 -0.86
CA ILE A 207 -8.59 -4.60 -1.02
C ILE A 207 -9.99 -5.06 -1.40
N TYR A 208 -10.98 -4.56 -0.67
CA TYR A 208 -12.38 -4.88 -0.90
C TYR A 208 -13.08 -3.63 -1.40
N TRP A 209 -13.91 -3.78 -2.43
CA TRP A 209 -14.69 -2.67 -2.93
C TRP A 209 -16.05 -3.11 -3.44
N LYS A 210 -16.97 -2.16 -3.49
CA LYS A 210 -18.30 -2.34 -4.05
C LYS A 210 -18.73 -1.05 -4.76
N ASN A 211 -19.05 -1.19 -6.04
CA ASN A 211 -19.71 -0.16 -6.81
C ASN A 211 -21.22 -0.18 -6.53
N LEU A 212 -21.80 1.00 -6.29
CA LEU A 212 -23.19 1.20 -5.95
C LEU A 212 -23.75 2.40 -6.72
N GLU A 213 -24.99 2.29 -7.18
CA GLU A 213 -25.68 3.41 -7.83
C GLU A 213 -25.90 4.58 -6.87
N LEU A 214 -25.63 5.80 -7.34
CA LEU A 214 -25.89 7.02 -6.61
C LEU A 214 -27.34 7.45 -6.87
N LEU A 215 -28.27 6.88 -6.10
CA LEU A 215 -29.68 7.26 -6.16
C LEU A 215 -29.92 8.54 -5.35
N ASP A 216 -30.74 9.45 -5.86
CA ASP A 216 -31.13 10.68 -5.16
C ASP A 216 -31.82 10.40 -3.82
N THR A 217 -32.49 9.23 -3.72
CA THR A 217 -33.14 8.75 -2.50
C THR A 217 -32.21 7.99 -1.56
N SER A 218 -30.93 7.81 -1.93
CA SER A 218 -29.96 7.10 -1.09
C SER A 218 -29.52 7.96 0.09
N HIS A 219 -29.05 7.30 1.15
CA HIS A 219 -28.53 7.97 2.33
C HIS A 219 -27.07 8.44 2.20
N PHE A 220 -26.40 8.14 1.08
CA PHE A 220 -25.00 8.49 0.88
C PHE A 220 -24.75 10.00 0.75
N PRO A 221 -25.49 10.78 -0.08
CA PRO A 221 -25.33 12.23 -0.12
C PRO A 221 -25.55 12.89 1.25
N LYS A 222 -26.55 12.40 2.00
CA LYS A 222 -26.82 12.86 3.36
C LYS A 222 -25.65 12.57 4.29
N PHE A 223 -25.05 11.38 4.22
CA PHE A 223 -23.87 11.04 4.99
C PHE A 223 -22.70 11.98 4.71
N LEU A 224 -22.41 12.27 3.44
CA LEU A 224 -21.34 13.23 3.08
C LEU A 224 -21.64 14.64 3.60
N GLN A 225 -22.91 15.08 3.55
CA GLN A 225 -23.32 16.37 4.07
C GLN A 225 -23.21 16.46 5.61
N ASP A 226 -23.62 15.40 6.32
CA ASP A 226 -23.65 15.37 7.78
C ASP A 226 -22.29 15.00 8.40
N GLN A 227 -21.37 14.40 7.64
CA GLN A 227 -20.07 13.94 8.10
C GLN A 227 -18.92 14.66 7.39
N PRO A 228 -18.44 15.82 7.91
CA PRO A 228 -17.26 16.47 7.36
C PRO A 228 -16.02 15.57 7.48
N ASP A 229 -15.04 15.77 6.61
CA ASP A 229 -13.79 14.98 6.48
C ASP A 229 -13.02 14.74 7.80
N LYS A 230 -13.28 15.58 8.80
CA LYS A 230 -12.70 15.51 10.14
C LYS A 230 -13.81 15.49 11.18
N GLY A 231 -14.25 14.29 11.53
CA GLY A 231 -15.26 14.08 12.57
C GLY A 231 -15.33 12.60 12.94
N LYS A 232 -15.61 12.32 14.22
CA LYS A 232 -15.85 10.95 14.65
C LYS A 232 -17.16 10.43 14.02
N PHE A 233 -17.11 9.20 13.52
CA PHE A 233 -18.26 8.41 13.11
C PHE A 233 -17.97 6.95 13.45
N TYR A 234 -18.96 6.08 13.27
CA TYR A 234 -18.79 4.66 13.47
C TYR A 234 -18.88 3.93 12.14
N ILE A 235 -17.98 2.97 11.94
CA ILE A 235 -18.17 1.91 10.94
C ILE A 235 -18.68 0.65 11.63
N LEU A 236 -19.70 0.01 11.07
CA LEU A 236 -20.22 -1.26 11.57
C LEU A 236 -20.81 -2.10 10.43
N PRO A 237 -20.90 -3.43 10.59
CA PRO A 237 -21.53 -4.27 9.58
C PRO A 237 -23.04 -4.21 9.71
N PHE A 238 -23.71 -4.28 8.57
CA PHE A 238 -25.14 -4.54 8.51
C PHE A 238 -25.38 -5.90 7.86
N TYR A 239 -26.51 -6.52 8.18
CA TYR A 239 -27.01 -7.67 7.43
C TYR A 239 -28.44 -7.42 6.96
N MET A 240 -28.81 -7.99 5.82
CA MET A 240 -30.15 -7.85 5.27
C MET A 240 -31.10 -8.82 5.96
N ASN A 241 -32.20 -8.29 6.50
CA ASN A 241 -33.30 -9.07 7.03
C ASN A 241 -34.62 -8.49 6.52
N ASN A 242 -35.42 -9.31 5.82
CA ASN A 242 -36.69 -8.90 5.22
C ASN A 242 -36.59 -7.59 4.40
N GLY A 243 -35.53 -7.47 3.60
CA GLY A 243 -35.28 -6.32 2.73
C GLY A 243 -34.79 -5.05 3.45
N ARG A 244 -34.47 -5.12 4.75
CA ARG A 244 -33.95 -3.99 5.53
C ARG A 244 -32.55 -4.29 6.08
N PRO A 245 -31.60 -3.34 6.02
CA PRO A 245 -30.31 -3.50 6.67
C PRO A 245 -30.47 -3.37 8.19
N ILE A 246 -30.06 -4.40 8.93
CA ILE A 246 -30.01 -4.40 10.40
C ILE A 246 -28.55 -4.24 10.84
N PRO A 247 -28.23 -3.25 11.70
CA PRO A 247 -26.87 -3.06 12.20
C PRO A 247 -26.48 -4.15 13.19
N ILE A 248 -25.19 -4.50 13.23
CA ILE A 248 -24.58 -5.30 14.29
C ILE A 248 -23.71 -4.37 15.13
N GLU A 249 -24.35 -3.71 16.10
CA GLU A 249 -23.72 -2.62 16.89
C GLU A 249 -22.53 -3.10 17.74
N GLU A 250 -22.50 -4.39 18.09
CA GLU A 250 -21.44 -5.04 18.86
C GLU A 250 -20.07 -4.96 18.16
N LEU A 251 -20.05 -4.81 16.83
CA LEU A 251 -18.85 -4.82 15.99
C LEU A 251 -18.44 -3.42 15.50
N LYS A 252 -18.96 -2.37 16.12
CA LYS A 252 -18.66 -1.00 15.72
C LYS A 252 -17.19 -0.63 15.95
N ILE A 253 -16.65 0.16 15.04
CA ILE A 253 -15.31 0.75 15.12
C ILE A 253 -15.45 2.26 14.96
N SER A 254 -14.87 3.03 15.88
CA SER A 254 -14.76 4.48 15.78
C SER A 254 -13.78 4.84 14.65
N LYS A 255 -14.22 5.71 13.75
CA LYS A 255 -13.44 6.25 12.64
C LYS A 255 -13.45 7.77 12.68
N TYR A 256 -12.37 8.37 12.20
CA TYR A 256 -12.16 9.82 12.23
C TYR A 256 -11.88 10.40 10.86
N GLN A 257 -11.68 9.54 9.86
CA GLN A 257 -11.17 9.88 8.54
C GLN A 257 -11.78 8.92 7.53
N TYR A 258 -12.14 9.47 6.36
CA TYR A 258 -12.40 8.76 5.13
C TYR A 258 -11.86 9.60 3.97
N GLN A 259 -11.66 8.98 2.82
CA GLN A 259 -11.27 9.67 1.59
C GLN A 259 -12.50 9.82 0.67
N LEU A 260 -12.66 10.99 0.05
CA LEU A 260 -13.64 11.24 -1.00
C LEU A 260 -12.92 11.85 -2.21
N LYS A 261 -13.02 11.22 -3.37
CA LYS A 261 -12.46 11.74 -4.63
C LYS A 261 -13.40 11.49 -5.80
N HIS A 262 -13.30 12.28 -6.86
CA HIS A 262 -13.86 11.90 -8.15
C HIS A 262 -12.89 10.97 -8.89
N ARG A 263 -13.43 10.06 -9.70
CA ARG A 263 -12.65 9.12 -10.52
C ARG A 263 -11.58 9.83 -11.37
N LYS A 264 -11.93 10.98 -11.97
CA LYS A 264 -11.03 11.82 -12.77
C LYS A 264 -9.83 12.40 -11.99
N ASP A 265 -9.93 12.52 -10.66
CA ASP A 265 -8.90 13.11 -9.80
C ASP A 265 -7.94 12.05 -9.26
N LEU A 266 -8.20 10.76 -9.53
CA LEU A 266 -7.32 9.67 -9.12
C LEU A 266 -6.05 9.62 -9.97
N THR A 267 -4.94 9.37 -9.29
CA THR A 267 -3.62 9.22 -9.88
C THR A 267 -3.12 7.79 -9.70
N LYS A 268 -2.06 7.40 -10.41
CA LYS A 268 -1.43 6.07 -10.26
C LYS A 268 -0.92 5.77 -8.84
N ASN A 269 -0.80 6.80 -8.00
CA ASN A 269 -0.38 6.66 -6.60
C ASN A 269 -1.56 6.34 -5.66
N ASP A 270 -2.79 6.54 -6.12
CA ASP A 270 -4.00 6.18 -5.39
C ASP A 270 -4.29 4.70 -5.61
N ILE A 271 -4.60 3.98 -4.53
CA ILE A 271 -4.89 2.54 -4.61
C ILE A 271 -6.12 2.32 -5.50
N GLU A 272 -7.14 3.14 -5.31
CA GLU A 272 -8.43 3.10 -6.00
C GLU A 272 -8.30 3.33 -7.51
N PHE A 273 -7.19 3.91 -7.99
CA PHE A 273 -6.93 4.04 -9.43
C PHE A 273 -6.85 2.68 -10.12
N HIS A 274 -6.36 1.65 -9.42
CA HIS A 274 -6.07 0.33 -9.98
C HIS A 274 -7.23 -0.66 -9.85
N TYR A 275 -8.30 -0.31 -9.12
CA TYR A 275 -9.43 -1.19 -8.83
C TYR A 275 -10.74 -0.47 -9.20
N ARG A 276 -11.58 -1.12 -10.02
CA ARG A 276 -12.87 -0.61 -10.47
C ARG A 276 -13.93 -1.69 -10.30
#